data_AF-A0A7C1M9Z4-F1
#
_entry.id   AF-A0A7C1M9Z4-F1
#
_cell.length_a   1.000
_cell.length_b   1.000
_cell.length_c   1.000
_cell.angle_alpha   90.00
_cell.angle_beta   90.00
_cell.angle_gamma   90.00
#
_symmetry.space_group_name_H-M   'P 1'
#
loop_
_entity.id
_entity.type
_entity.pdbx_description
1 polymer ?
#
loop_
_entity_poly.entity_id
_entity_poly.type
_entity_poly.pdbx_seq_one_letter_code
_entity_poly.pdbx_strand_id
1 'polypeptide(L)'
;MRKGTKHNKETRKKISDINKVIMNSLEMKKKLSKAKLGKKLSEEHKKKISMSLKKTIKLTNPSYLFKKGQKAWNKGIPHTSETIKKIVSNPNYLNRRKPNISKIGRKRLSTYMKNNNPMFNEISLIKMKNSRKKQWKNSKQYKKNWINSLLKTKPNKKEIKVLDILNNLNSNFKFVGNAKKWITGKDNKRFNPDFINEDKKMIIEFFGTYWHKDSDERDKLRIKAYQRVGYKVLIIKEEEIHNAKNMILNFTK
;
A
#
# COMPACT_ATOMS: atom_id res chain seq x y z
N MET A 1 44.65 -6.67 56.57
CA MET A 1 43.63 -6.44 55.52
C MET A 1 42.83 -5.17 55.82
N ARG A 2 42.89 -4.14 54.98
CA ARG A 2 42.04 -2.95 55.16
C ARG A 2 40.62 -3.25 54.67
N LYS A 3 39.62 -3.19 55.56
CA LYS A 3 38.21 -3.28 55.15
C LYS A 3 37.82 -1.98 54.46
N GLY A 4 37.35 -2.05 53.21
CA GLY A 4 36.85 -0.88 52.48
C GLY A 4 35.66 -0.24 53.19
N THR A 5 35.66 1.09 53.28
CA THR A 5 34.55 1.85 53.85
C THR A 5 33.35 1.85 52.90
N LYS A 6 32.15 1.62 53.42
CA LYS A 6 30.92 1.67 52.62
C LYS A 6 30.59 3.11 52.27
N HIS A 7 30.31 3.39 50.99
CA HIS A 7 29.80 4.69 50.58
C HIS A 7 28.48 5.02 51.26
N ASN A 8 28.36 6.25 51.77
CA ASN A 8 27.12 6.80 52.31
C ASN A 8 26.07 6.99 51.19
N LYS A 9 24.81 7.24 51.59
CA LYS A 9 23.68 7.34 50.65
C LYS A 9 23.84 8.48 49.64
N GLU A 10 24.44 9.59 50.06
CA GLU A 10 24.65 10.77 49.23
C GLU A 10 25.71 10.52 48.15
N THR A 11 26.85 9.91 48.52
CA THR A 11 27.89 9.51 47.58
C THR A 11 27.36 8.53 46.55
N ARG A 12 26.53 7.55 46.96
CA ARG A 12 25.87 6.63 46.01
C ARG A 12 24.95 7.34 45.03
N LYS A 13 24.19 8.34 45.49
CA LYS A 13 23.31 9.14 44.64
C LYS A 13 24.11 9.96 43.62
N LYS A 14 25.18 10.64 44.05
CA LYS A 14 26.08 11.41 43.16
C LYS A 14 26.70 10.52 42.08
N ILE A 15 27.23 9.35 42.45
CA ILE A 15 27.78 8.38 41.49
C ILE A 15 26.71 7.91 40.50
N SER A 16 25.49 7.61 40.98
CA SER A 16 24.36 7.22 40.13
C SER A 16 24.00 8.30 39.10
N ASP A 17 23.91 9.56 39.53
CA ASP A 17 23.48 10.65 38.66
C ASP A 17 24.55 10.97 37.60
N ILE A 18 25.83 10.95 37.99
CA ILE A 18 26.96 11.04 37.04
C ILE A 18 26.89 9.90 36.01
N ASN A 19 26.68 8.66 36.46
CA ASN A 19 26.58 7.51 35.56
C ASN A 19 25.40 7.60 34.59
N LYS A 20 24.25 8.12 35.03
CA LYS A 20 23.09 8.35 34.15
C LYS A 20 23.38 9.37 33.06
N VAL A 21 24.11 10.44 33.38
CA VAL A 21 24.53 11.47 32.41
C VAL A 21 25.53 10.88 31.42
N ILE A 22 26.57 10.22 31.91
CA ILE A 22 27.61 9.60 31.08
C ILE A 22 27.01 8.54 30.13
N MET A 23 26.15 7.65 30.64
CA MET A 23 25.51 6.59 29.86
C MET A 23 24.52 7.11 28.82
N ASN A 24 23.95 8.30 29.04
CA ASN A 24 23.02 8.91 28.09
C ASN A 24 23.66 9.81 27.04
N SER A 25 24.93 10.18 27.22
CA SER A 25 25.69 10.95 26.23
C SER A 25 25.73 10.23 24.87
N LEU A 26 25.61 11.02 23.79
CA LEU A 26 25.69 10.50 22.42
C LEU A 26 27.05 9.83 22.15
N GLU A 27 28.12 10.36 22.74
CA GLU A 27 29.47 9.85 22.57
C GLU A 27 29.65 8.47 23.21
N MET A 28 29.20 8.27 24.46
CA MET A 28 29.26 6.96 25.11
C MET A 28 28.39 5.93 24.38
N LYS A 29 27.21 6.32 23.90
CA LYS A 29 26.36 5.45 23.06
C LYS A 29 27.08 5.03 21.77
N LYS A 30 27.80 5.95 21.12
CA LYS A 30 28.64 5.63 19.94
C LYS A 30 29.79 4.68 20.30
N LYS A 31 30.49 4.90 21.42
CA LYS A 31 31.59 4.03 21.90
C LYS A 31 31.08 2.61 22.21
N LEU A 32 29.98 2.49 22.96
CA LEU A 32 29.34 1.20 23.26
C LEU A 32 28.82 0.50 22.00
N SER A 33 28.25 1.25 21.06
CA SER A 33 27.81 0.71 19.77
C SER A 33 29.00 0.16 18.98
N LYS A 34 30.08 0.95 18.82
CA LYS A 34 31.32 0.51 18.16
C LYS A 34 31.95 -0.72 18.82
N ALA A 35 31.97 -0.79 20.15
CA ALA A 35 32.53 -1.93 20.89
C ALA A 35 31.72 -3.23 20.73
N LYS A 36 30.41 -3.11 20.43
CA LYS A 36 29.48 -4.24 20.25
C LYS A 36 29.19 -4.57 18.77
N LEU A 37 29.47 -3.65 17.84
CA LEU A 37 29.32 -3.88 16.41
C LEU A 37 30.33 -4.95 15.95
N GLY A 38 29.83 -6.02 15.36
CA GLY A 38 30.65 -7.07 14.74
C GLY A 38 31.07 -8.22 15.66
N LYS A 39 30.92 -8.12 16.99
CA LYS A 39 31.18 -9.25 17.89
C LYS A 39 30.05 -10.26 17.79
N LYS A 40 30.23 -11.30 16.99
CA LYS A 40 29.36 -12.49 17.04
C LYS A 40 29.51 -13.12 18.42
N LEU A 41 28.38 -13.42 19.08
CA LEU A 41 28.40 -14.22 20.30
C LEU A 41 29.08 -15.55 20.00
N SER A 42 29.99 -15.99 20.89
CA SER A 42 30.57 -17.32 20.79
C SER A 42 29.48 -18.38 20.87
N GLU A 43 29.71 -19.54 20.25
CA GLU A 43 28.75 -20.65 20.30
C GLU A 43 28.46 -21.08 21.76
N GLU A 44 29.47 -21.04 22.62
CA GLU A 44 29.31 -21.32 24.04
C GLU A 44 28.36 -20.31 24.73
N HIS A 45 28.50 -19.02 24.42
CA HIS A 45 27.63 -17.98 24.98
C HIS A 45 26.19 -18.11 24.48
N LYS A 46 26.00 -18.43 23.19
CA LYS A 46 24.67 -18.74 22.63
C LYS A 46 24.05 -19.95 23.34
N LYS A 47 24.85 -21.00 23.62
CA LYS A 47 24.40 -22.19 24.35
C LYS A 47 23.96 -21.84 25.77
N LYS A 48 24.72 -21.00 26.50
CA LYS A 48 24.35 -20.52 27.85
C LYS A 48 23.05 -19.71 27.86
N ILE A 49 22.87 -18.77 26.93
CA ILE A 49 21.61 -18.03 26.77
C ILE A 49 20.44 -18.99 26.49
N SER A 50 20.63 -19.95 25.58
CA SER A 50 19.62 -20.95 25.24
C SER A 50 19.23 -21.81 26.45
N MET A 51 20.20 -22.29 27.22
CA MET A 51 19.95 -23.07 28.44
C MET A 51 19.22 -22.26 29.51
N SER A 52 19.61 -21.00 29.70
CA SER A 52 18.94 -20.09 30.64
C SER A 52 17.48 -19.85 30.26
N LEU A 53 17.22 -19.50 28.99
CA LEU A 53 15.85 -19.30 28.48
C LEU A 53 15.00 -20.57 28.63
N LYS A 54 15.55 -21.75 28.33
CA LYS A 54 14.86 -23.03 28.52
C LYS A 54 14.53 -23.30 29.99
N LYS A 55 15.43 -22.97 30.92
CA LYS A 55 15.21 -23.14 32.36
C LYS A 55 14.10 -22.21 32.86
N THR A 56 14.11 -20.94 32.44
CA THR A 56 13.08 -19.96 32.82
C THR A 56 11.71 -20.33 32.27
N ILE A 57 11.62 -20.76 31.01
CA ILE A 57 10.35 -21.19 30.39
C ILE A 57 9.76 -22.42 31.11
N LYS A 58 10.60 -23.35 31.58
CA LYS A 58 10.15 -24.52 32.36
C LYS A 58 9.61 -24.15 33.74
N LEU A 59 10.18 -23.12 34.38
CA LEU A 59 9.82 -22.74 35.76
C LEU A 59 8.56 -21.89 35.86
N THR A 60 8.24 -21.06 34.86
CA THR A 60 7.17 -20.07 34.98
C THR A 60 5.78 -20.53 34.50
N ASN A 61 5.70 -21.56 33.64
CA ASN A 61 4.47 -22.31 33.38
C ASN A 61 4.75 -23.47 32.39
N PRO A 62 4.59 -24.75 32.76
CA PRO A 62 4.72 -25.87 31.82
C PRO A 62 3.75 -25.77 30.63
N SER A 63 2.60 -25.11 30.82
CA SER A 63 1.60 -24.82 29.79
C SER A 63 2.07 -23.82 28.73
N TYR A 64 3.11 -23.02 29.01
CA TYR A 64 3.69 -22.05 28.08
C TYR A 64 4.74 -22.63 27.14
N LEU A 65 5.02 -23.94 27.22
CA LEU A 65 5.52 -24.71 26.09
C LEU A 65 4.39 -24.80 25.05
N PHE A 66 3.98 -23.66 24.49
CA PHE A 66 3.20 -23.58 23.27
C PHE A 66 3.93 -24.45 22.26
N LYS A 67 3.37 -25.64 21.97
CA LYS A 67 3.95 -26.56 21.02
C LYS A 67 4.08 -25.78 19.73
N LYS A 68 5.30 -25.44 19.37
CA LYS A 68 5.60 -24.64 18.18
C LYS A 68 5.05 -25.44 17.00
N GLY A 69 3.89 -25.02 16.46
CA GLY A 69 3.17 -25.76 15.41
C GLY A 69 1.74 -26.24 15.78
N GLN A 70 1.31 -26.19 17.04
CA GLN A 70 -0.10 -26.40 17.37
C GLN A 70 -0.92 -25.25 16.79
N LYS A 71 -1.90 -25.58 15.95
CA LYS A 71 -2.91 -24.63 15.50
C LYS A 71 -3.65 -24.14 16.74
N ALA A 72 -3.83 -22.82 16.86
CA ALA A 72 -4.70 -22.27 17.89
C ALA A 72 -6.07 -22.97 17.78
N TRP A 73 -6.67 -23.30 18.92
CA TRP A 73 -7.94 -24.06 18.96
C TRP A 73 -9.06 -23.37 18.18
N ASN A 74 -8.98 -22.05 18.03
CA ASN A 74 -9.92 -21.22 17.28
C ASN A 74 -9.52 -20.97 15.81
N LYS A 75 -8.42 -21.56 15.32
CA LYS A 75 -7.93 -21.31 13.96
C LYS A 75 -8.90 -21.91 12.95
N GLY A 76 -9.65 -21.04 12.27
CA GLY A 76 -10.63 -21.41 11.23
C GLY A 76 -12.07 -21.46 11.72
N ILE A 77 -12.33 -21.24 13.02
CA ILE A 77 -13.68 -21.08 13.54
C ILE A 77 -14.12 -19.64 13.26
N PRO A 78 -15.14 -19.39 12.42
CA PRO A 78 -15.64 -18.04 12.20
C PRO A 78 -16.27 -17.48 13.48
N HIS A 79 -16.08 -16.19 13.75
CA HIS A 79 -16.74 -15.54 14.87
C HIS A 79 -18.25 -15.47 14.63
N THR A 80 -19.05 -15.70 15.68
CA THR A 80 -20.51 -15.49 15.63
C THR A 80 -20.83 -14.01 15.38
N SER A 81 -22.00 -13.73 14.81
CA SER A 81 -22.47 -12.36 14.54
C SER A 81 -22.46 -11.48 15.81
N GLU A 82 -22.84 -12.04 16.95
CA GLU A 82 -22.79 -11.40 18.27
C GLU A 82 -21.37 -11.11 18.72
N THR A 83 -20.44 -12.05 18.51
CA THR A 83 -19.02 -11.85 18.83
C THR A 83 -18.43 -10.75 17.97
N ILE A 84 -18.78 -10.71 16.67
CA ILE A 84 -18.38 -9.63 15.76
C ILE A 84 -18.95 -8.29 16.25
N LYS A 85 -20.24 -8.23 16.62
CA LYS A 85 -20.86 -7.03 17.20
C LYS A 85 -20.11 -6.56 18.45
N LYS A 86 -19.80 -7.46 19.40
CA LYS A 86 -19.04 -7.14 20.63
C LYS A 86 -17.62 -6.65 20.34
N ILE A 87 -16.93 -7.24 19.34
CA ILE A 87 -15.59 -6.80 18.94
C ILE A 87 -15.64 -5.40 18.31
N VAL A 88 -16.61 -5.16 17.43
CA VAL A 88 -16.76 -3.88 16.72
C VAL A 88 -17.24 -2.77 17.65
N SER A 89 -18.12 -3.08 18.59
CA SER A 89 -18.65 -2.12 19.57
C SER A 89 -17.65 -1.76 20.66
N ASN A 90 -16.55 -2.49 20.81
CA ASN A 90 -15.52 -2.19 21.79
C ASN A 90 -14.63 -1.02 21.31
N PRO A 91 -14.71 0.19 21.92
CA PRO A 91 -13.93 1.34 21.49
C PRO A 91 -12.41 1.09 21.60
N ASN A 92 -11.98 0.23 22.53
CA ASN A 92 -10.58 -0.15 22.68
C ASN A 92 -10.09 -1.03 21.51
N TYR A 93 -10.96 -1.76 20.82
CA TYR A 93 -10.58 -2.56 19.66
C TYR A 93 -10.17 -1.68 18.47
N LEU A 94 -10.93 -0.59 18.23
CA LEU A 94 -10.59 0.41 17.21
C LEU A 94 -9.31 1.18 17.58
N ASN A 95 -9.14 1.52 18.87
CA ASN A 95 -7.96 2.23 19.36
C ASN A 95 -6.69 1.36 19.39
N ARG A 96 -6.79 0.04 19.59
CA ARG A 96 -5.63 -0.88 19.59
C ARG A 96 -5.01 -1.11 18.21
N ARG A 97 -5.78 -0.91 17.12
CA ARG A 97 -5.29 -1.19 15.76
C ARG A 97 -4.43 -0.08 15.17
N LYS A 98 -4.57 1.15 15.64
CA LYS A 98 -3.68 2.24 15.27
C LYS A 98 -2.75 2.46 16.45
N PRO A 99 -1.49 1.97 16.41
CA PRO A 99 -0.53 2.41 17.41
C PRO A 99 -0.61 3.94 17.49
N ASN A 100 -0.69 4.50 18.69
CA ASN A 100 -0.66 5.94 18.93
C ASN A 100 0.73 6.47 18.59
N ILE A 101 1.09 6.37 17.31
CA ILE A 101 2.31 6.89 16.77
C ILE A 101 2.11 8.39 16.72
N SER A 102 2.95 9.11 17.47
CA SER A 102 3.03 10.56 17.43
C SER A 102 3.22 11.05 15.99
N LYS A 103 2.86 12.31 15.70
CA LYS A 103 3.09 12.90 14.38
C LYS A 103 4.55 12.70 13.92
N ILE A 104 5.50 12.85 14.85
CA ILE A 104 6.94 12.61 14.61
C ILE A 104 7.21 11.15 14.25
N GLY A 105 6.64 10.18 14.99
CA GLY A 105 6.81 8.77 14.68
C GLY A 105 6.22 8.39 13.31
N ARG A 106 5.08 8.98 12.91
CA ARG A 106 4.49 8.73 11.58
C ARG A 106 5.38 9.27 10.48
N LYS A 107 5.96 10.46 10.67
CA LYS A 107 6.94 11.03 9.73
C LYS A 107 8.15 10.12 9.60
N ARG A 108 8.73 9.65 10.72
CA ARG A 108 9.87 8.71 10.71
C ARG A 108 9.53 7.39 10.01
N LEU A 109 8.38 6.79 10.33
CA LEU A 109 7.94 5.55 9.68
C LEU A 109 7.70 5.76 8.18
N SER A 110 7.09 6.87 7.79
CA SER A 110 6.88 7.22 6.38
C SER A 110 8.20 7.39 5.64
N THR A 111 9.19 8.10 6.22
CA THR A 111 10.53 8.24 5.64
C THR A 111 11.23 6.90 5.54
N TYR A 112 11.15 6.07 6.59
CA TYR A 112 11.71 4.72 6.58
C TYR A 112 11.10 3.87 5.46
N MET A 113 9.76 3.86 5.32
CA MET A 113 9.09 3.13 4.25
C MET A 113 9.43 3.71 2.87
N LYS A 114 9.56 5.03 2.72
CA LYS A 114 10.00 5.61 1.44
C LYS A 114 11.37 5.07 1.02
N ASN A 115 12.29 4.87 1.97
CA ASN A 115 13.66 4.45 1.69
C ASN A 115 13.87 2.93 1.72
N ASN A 116 13.04 2.18 2.46
CA ASN A 116 13.26 0.77 2.76
C ASN A 116 12.05 -0.11 2.45
N ASN A 117 11.01 0.39 1.78
CA ASN A 117 9.84 -0.43 1.49
C ASN A 117 10.22 -1.55 0.52
N PRO A 118 10.19 -2.82 0.98
CA PRO A 118 10.60 -3.95 0.17
C PRO A 118 9.70 -4.17 -1.05
N MET A 119 8.50 -3.56 -1.10
CA MET A 119 7.63 -3.61 -2.27
C MET A 119 8.19 -2.85 -3.47
N PHE A 120 9.06 -1.86 -3.26
CA PHE A 120 9.71 -1.12 -4.35
C PHE A 120 11.11 -1.65 -4.68
N ASN A 121 11.58 -2.69 -3.99
CA ASN A 121 12.77 -3.41 -4.43
C ASN A 121 12.48 -4.08 -5.77
N GLU A 122 13.36 -3.87 -6.75
CA GLU A 122 13.29 -4.44 -8.09
C GLU A 122 13.05 -5.97 -8.07
N ILE A 123 13.73 -6.69 -7.18
CA ILE A 123 13.56 -8.14 -7.02
C ILE A 123 12.11 -8.48 -6.63
N SER A 124 11.52 -7.72 -5.70
CA SER A 124 10.13 -7.91 -5.27
C SER A 124 9.15 -7.57 -6.39
N LEU A 125 9.41 -6.50 -7.14
CA LEU A 125 8.59 -6.09 -8.29
C LEU A 125 8.60 -7.18 -9.38
N ILE A 126 9.76 -7.75 -9.69
CA ILE A 126 9.92 -8.86 -10.64
C ILE A 126 9.14 -10.09 -10.14
N LYS A 127 9.29 -10.47 -8.88
CA LYS A 127 8.54 -11.60 -8.27
C LYS A 127 7.03 -11.37 -8.34
N MET A 128 6.55 -10.18 -8.01
CA MET A 128 5.13 -9.82 -8.10
C MET A 128 4.63 -9.87 -9.55
N LYS A 129 5.39 -9.32 -10.50
CA LYS A 129 5.08 -9.35 -11.94
C LYS A 129 4.96 -10.80 -12.43
N ASN A 130 5.93 -11.65 -12.10
CA ASN A 130 5.94 -13.06 -12.50
C ASN A 130 4.79 -13.85 -11.85
N SER A 131 4.51 -13.60 -10.57
CA SER A 131 3.35 -14.18 -9.88
C SER A 131 2.04 -13.81 -10.57
N ARG A 132 1.82 -12.53 -10.87
CA ARG A 132 0.63 -12.05 -11.60
C ARG A 132 0.52 -12.66 -13.00
N LYS A 133 1.63 -12.76 -13.74
CA LYS A 133 1.67 -13.44 -15.05
C LYS A 133 1.28 -14.92 -14.93
N LYS A 134 1.79 -15.62 -13.91
CA LYS A 134 1.46 -17.03 -13.65
C LYS A 134 -0.02 -17.19 -13.29
N GLN A 135 -0.55 -16.35 -12.40
CA GLN A 135 -1.97 -16.33 -12.05
C GLN A 135 -2.85 -16.05 -13.26
N TRP A 136 -2.47 -15.08 -14.10
CA TRP A 136 -3.19 -14.77 -15.33
C TRP A 136 -3.21 -15.95 -16.30
N LYS A 137 -2.10 -16.65 -16.51
CA LYS A 137 -2.06 -17.82 -17.40
C LYS A 137 -2.91 -18.98 -16.85
N ASN A 138 -2.78 -19.28 -15.56
CA ASN A 138 -3.23 -20.57 -15.02
C ASN A 138 -4.61 -20.52 -14.34
N SER A 139 -5.16 -19.35 -14.02
CA SER A 139 -6.40 -19.26 -13.25
C SER A 139 -7.53 -18.57 -14.03
N LYS A 140 -8.48 -19.38 -14.51
CA LYS A 140 -9.74 -18.88 -15.10
C LYS A 140 -10.51 -18.01 -14.10
N GLN A 141 -10.52 -18.40 -12.83
CA GLN A 141 -11.17 -17.64 -11.76
C GLN A 141 -10.51 -16.26 -11.55
N TYR A 142 -9.18 -16.19 -11.59
CA TYR A 142 -8.46 -14.92 -11.49
C TYR A 142 -8.84 -13.96 -12.63
N LYS A 143 -8.88 -14.46 -13.89
CA LYS A 143 -9.34 -13.67 -15.04
C LYS A 143 -10.77 -13.17 -14.85
N LYS A 144 -11.69 -14.05 -14.43
CA LYS A 144 -13.10 -13.71 -14.16
C LYS A 144 -13.19 -12.61 -13.08
N ASN A 145 -12.46 -12.75 -11.98
CA ASN A 145 -12.44 -11.77 -10.91
C ASN A 145 -11.88 -10.42 -11.38
N TRP A 146 -10.83 -10.44 -12.21
CA TRP A 146 -10.26 -9.22 -12.77
C TRP A 146 -11.22 -8.50 -13.72
N ILE A 147 -11.85 -9.23 -14.65
CA ILE A 147 -12.90 -8.66 -15.55
C ILE A 147 -14.05 -8.09 -14.72
N ASN A 148 -14.54 -8.84 -13.74
CA ASN A 148 -15.59 -8.37 -12.83
C ASN A 148 -15.18 -7.12 -12.05
N SER A 149 -13.90 -6.99 -11.70
CA SER A 149 -13.40 -5.78 -11.03
C SER A 149 -13.42 -4.57 -11.95
N LEU A 150 -13.07 -4.75 -13.23
CA LEU A 150 -13.12 -3.67 -14.22
C LEU A 150 -14.55 -3.21 -14.49
N LEU A 151 -15.50 -4.14 -14.65
CA LEU A 151 -16.91 -3.82 -14.90
C LEU A 151 -17.57 -3.08 -13.71
N LYS A 152 -17.03 -3.26 -12.51
CA LYS A 152 -17.46 -2.56 -11.28
C LYS A 152 -16.75 -1.22 -11.06
N THR A 153 -15.75 -0.89 -11.87
CA THR A 153 -15.08 0.41 -11.79
C THR A 153 -16.10 1.51 -11.98
N LYS A 154 -16.10 2.47 -11.06
CA LYS A 154 -16.92 3.68 -11.13
C LYS A 154 -16.10 4.80 -11.75
N PRO A 155 -16.75 5.79 -12.38
CA PRO A 155 -16.07 6.98 -12.84
C PRO A 155 -15.25 7.63 -11.71
N ASN A 156 -14.06 8.10 -12.02
CA ASN A 156 -13.24 8.86 -11.09
C ASN A 156 -13.84 10.26 -10.85
N LYS A 157 -13.36 11.00 -9.83
CA LYS A 157 -13.93 12.33 -9.47
C LYS A 157 -13.95 13.35 -10.62
N LYS A 158 -12.99 13.27 -11.55
CA LYS A 158 -12.87 14.18 -12.69
C LYS A 158 -13.73 13.71 -13.86
N GLU A 159 -13.79 12.41 -14.11
CA GLU A 159 -14.75 11.80 -15.05
C GLU A 159 -16.19 12.10 -14.63
N ILE A 160 -16.51 12.10 -13.32
CA ILE A 160 -17.83 12.52 -12.82
C ILE A 160 -18.15 13.96 -13.28
N LYS A 161 -17.20 14.90 -13.17
CA LYS A 161 -17.43 16.28 -13.64
C LYS A 161 -17.69 16.35 -15.14
N VAL A 162 -16.96 15.56 -15.95
CA VAL A 162 -17.21 15.48 -17.39
C VAL A 162 -18.58 14.87 -17.68
N LEU A 163 -18.95 13.81 -16.95
CA LEU A 163 -20.27 13.18 -17.06
C LEU A 163 -21.40 14.16 -16.69
N ASP A 164 -21.22 14.97 -15.64
CA ASP A 164 -22.19 15.99 -15.25
C ASP A 164 -22.38 17.03 -16.35
N ILE A 165 -21.29 17.47 -16.99
CA ILE A 165 -21.35 18.38 -18.16
C ILE A 165 -22.11 17.71 -19.32
N LEU A 166 -21.79 16.45 -19.63
CA LEU A 166 -22.45 15.69 -20.70
C LEU A 166 -23.95 15.51 -20.48
N ASN A 167 -24.35 15.25 -19.22
CA ASN A 167 -25.75 15.14 -18.82
C ASN A 167 -26.45 16.51 -18.93
N ASN A 168 -25.81 17.59 -18.48
CA ASN A 168 -26.37 18.95 -18.55
C ASN A 168 -26.53 19.45 -19.99
N LEU A 169 -25.71 18.98 -20.93
CA LEU A 169 -25.83 19.29 -22.36
C LEU A 169 -26.85 18.39 -23.07
N ASN A 170 -27.55 17.51 -22.34
CA ASN A 170 -28.47 16.50 -22.88
C ASN A 170 -27.83 15.69 -24.02
N SER A 171 -26.57 15.29 -23.82
CA SER A 171 -25.81 14.57 -24.84
C SER A 171 -25.98 13.05 -24.68
N ASN A 172 -26.08 12.31 -25.79
CA ASN A 172 -26.22 10.84 -25.77
C ASN A 172 -24.91 10.09 -25.45
N PHE A 173 -23.93 10.75 -24.81
CA PHE A 173 -22.69 10.09 -24.44
C PHE A 173 -22.89 9.15 -23.25
N LYS A 174 -22.35 7.94 -23.36
CA LYS A 174 -22.38 6.92 -22.30
C LYS A 174 -20.98 6.75 -21.74
N PHE A 175 -20.85 6.72 -20.41
CA PHE A 175 -19.60 6.31 -19.76
C PHE A 175 -19.35 4.81 -19.99
N VAL A 176 -18.21 4.50 -20.59
CA VAL A 176 -17.78 3.12 -20.88
C VAL A 176 -16.35 2.82 -20.38
N GLY A 177 -15.70 3.75 -19.67
CA GLY A 177 -14.35 3.61 -19.08
C GLY A 177 -14.19 2.50 -18.02
N ASN A 178 -15.24 1.73 -17.78
CA ASN A 178 -15.24 0.52 -16.96
C ASN A 178 -15.13 -0.76 -17.81
N ALA A 179 -14.43 -0.68 -18.94
CA ALA A 179 -14.22 -1.81 -19.86
C ALA A 179 -15.50 -2.40 -20.47
N LYS A 180 -16.61 -1.65 -20.50
CA LYS A 180 -17.87 -2.07 -21.13
C LYS A 180 -17.80 -2.11 -22.66
N LYS A 181 -16.94 -1.29 -23.27
CA LYS A 181 -16.78 -1.19 -24.73
C LYS A 181 -15.31 -1.26 -25.13
N TRP A 182 -14.96 -2.14 -26.06
CA TRP A 182 -13.60 -2.21 -26.59
C TRP A 182 -13.60 -1.98 -28.09
N ILE A 183 -12.68 -1.15 -28.55
CA ILE A 183 -12.45 -0.86 -29.97
C ILE A 183 -11.11 -1.48 -30.36
N THR A 184 -11.13 -2.31 -31.40
CA THR A 184 -9.95 -3.03 -31.90
C THR A 184 -9.26 -2.22 -32.99
N GLY A 185 -7.98 -1.92 -32.81
CA GLY A 185 -7.11 -1.30 -33.82
C GLY A 185 -6.40 -2.31 -34.73
N LYS A 186 -5.58 -1.82 -35.68
CA LYS A 186 -4.90 -2.63 -36.72
C LYS A 186 -4.02 -3.75 -36.16
N ASP A 187 -3.35 -3.52 -35.02
CA ASP A 187 -2.44 -4.50 -34.40
C ASP A 187 -3.17 -5.51 -33.50
N ASN A 188 -4.49 -5.69 -33.65
CA ASN A 188 -5.36 -6.37 -32.69
C ASN A 188 -5.31 -5.79 -31.25
N LYS A 189 -4.65 -4.64 -31.07
CA LYS A 189 -4.67 -3.89 -29.81
C LYS A 189 -6.07 -3.34 -29.60
N ARG A 190 -6.57 -3.48 -28.36
CA ARG A 190 -7.91 -3.02 -27.98
C ARG A 190 -7.79 -1.86 -27.02
N PHE A 191 -8.62 -0.86 -27.23
CA PHE A 191 -8.70 0.32 -26.37
C PHE A 191 -10.14 0.51 -25.90
N ASN A 192 -10.30 0.96 -24.67
CA ASN A 192 -11.58 1.22 -24.04
C ASN A 192 -11.71 2.74 -23.88
N PRO A 193 -12.70 3.38 -24.52
CA PRO A 193 -12.91 4.82 -24.35
C PRO A 193 -13.50 5.14 -22.98
N ASP A 194 -13.34 6.39 -22.54
CA ASP A 194 -13.99 6.86 -21.30
C ASP A 194 -15.48 7.13 -21.54
N PHE A 195 -15.79 7.88 -22.59
CA PHE A 195 -17.15 8.18 -23.02
C PHE A 195 -17.34 7.93 -24.52
N ILE A 196 -18.51 7.42 -24.89
CA ILE A 196 -18.84 7.11 -26.28
C ILE A 196 -20.27 7.54 -26.64
N ASN A 197 -20.42 8.14 -27.81
CA ASN A 197 -21.69 8.32 -28.49
C ASN A 197 -21.65 7.46 -29.76
N GLU A 198 -22.34 6.32 -29.71
CA GLU A 198 -22.30 5.33 -30.80
C GLU A 198 -23.05 5.80 -32.05
N ASP A 199 -24.14 6.56 -31.86
CA ASP A 199 -24.99 7.08 -32.93
C ASP A 199 -24.22 8.08 -33.81
N LYS A 200 -23.52 9.02 -33.16
CA LYS A 200 -22.73 10.06 -33.85
C LYS A 200 -21.28 9.66 -34.13
N LYS A 201 -20.87 8.43 -33.76
CA LYS A 201 -19.47 7.96 -33.80
C LYS A 201 -18.52 8.98 -33.17
N MET A 202 -18.78 9.38 -31.93
CA MET A 202 -17.92 10.30 -31.19
C MET A 202 -17.39 9.65 -29.91
N ILE A 203 -16.13 9.94 -29.57
CA ILE A 203 -15.47 9.52 -28.33
C ILE A 203 -14.92 10.74 -27.62
N ILE A 204 -15.03 10.74 -26.29
CA ILE A 204 -14.33 11.68 -25.43
C ILE A 204 -13.40 10.88 -24.51
N GLU A 205 -12.13 11.24 -24.48
CA GLU A 205 -11.12 10.71 -23.56
C GLU A 205 -10.71 11.80 -22.55
N PHE A 206 -10.56 11.41 -21.29
CA PHE A 206 -10.11 12.28 -20.21
C PHE A 206 -8.67 11.94 -19.82
N PHE A 207 -7.72 12.81 -20.17
CA PHE A 207 -6.29 12.56 -19.94
C PHE A 207 -5.83 13.21 -18.63
N GLY A 208 -5.63 12.39 -17.60
CA GLY A 208 -4.98 12.81 -16.37
C GLY A 208 -3.47 13.04 -16.55
N THR A 209 -2.94 14.15 -16.03
CA THR A 209 -1.53 14.60 -16.16
C THR A 209 -0.50 13.55 -15.72
N TYR A 210 -0.85 12.71 -14.74
CA TYR A 210 0.05 11.69 -14.23
C TYR A 210 0.20 10.48 -15.18
N TRP A 211 -0.88 10.10 -15.87
CA TRP A 211 -0.95 8.86 -16.66
C TRP A 211 -0.70 9.09 -18.15
N HIS A 212 -1.02 10.29 -18.66
CA HIS A 212 -0.93 10.63 -20.07
C HIS A 212 0.13 11.70 -20.28
N LYS A 213 1.21 11.33 -20.96
CA LYS A 213 2.27 12.25 -21.37
C LYS A 213 2.12 12.51 -22.86
N ASP A 214 2.38 13.74 -23.33
CA ASP A 214 2.21 14.11 -24.74
C ASP A 214 3.04 13.25 -25.72
N SER A 215 4.12 12.63 -25.23
CA SER A 215 4.98 11.73 -25.99
C SER A 215 4.56 10.24 -25.93
N ASP A 216 3.47 9.88 -25.25
CA ASP A 216 3.06 8.47 -25.12
C ASP A 216 2.54 7.92 -26.45
N GLU A 217 3.33 7.03 -27.06
CA GLU A 217 3.00 6.34 -28.30
C GLU A 217 1.69 5.54 -28.18
N ARG A 218 1.37 5.02 -26.99
CA ARG A 218 0.15 4.25 -26.75
C ARG A 218 -1.10 5.10 -26.91
N ASP A 219 -1.07 6.36 -26.49
CA ASP A 219 -2.20 7.28 -26.62
C ASP A 219 -2.38 7.68 -28.10
N LYS A 220 -1.29 7.89 -28.83
CA LYS A 220 -1.34 8.10 -30.29
C LYS A 220 -1.95 6.89 -31.01
N LEU A 221 -1.55 5.67 -30.63
CA LEU A 221 -2.14 4.44 -31.17
C LEU A 221 -3.61 4.28 -30.82
N ARG A 222 -4.02 4.69 -29.61
CA ARG A 222 -5.42 4.69 -29.17
C ARG A 222 -6.28 5.58 -30.07
N ILE A 223 -5.87 6.82 -30.26
CA ILE A 223 -6.60 7.80 -31.09
C ILE A 223 -6.70 7.30 -32.54
N LYS A 224 -5.58 6.81 -33.11
CA LYS A 224 -5.56 6.22 -34.45
C LYS A 224 -6.48 5.01 -34.58
N ALA A 225 -6.61 4.19 -33.53
CA ALA A 225 -7.52 3.04 -33.53
C ALA A 225 -8.98 3.50 -33.60
N TYR A 226 -9.36 4.51 -32.82
CA TYR A 226 -10.72 5.08 -32.83
C TYR A 226 -11.05 5.76 -34.17
N GLN A 227 -10.14 6.58 -34.69
CA GLN A 227 -10.34 7.26 -35.97
C GLN A 227 -10.50 6.27 -37.13
N ARG A 228 -9.74 5.17 -37.13
CA ARG A 228 -9.84 4.14 -38.16
C ARG A 228 -11.21 3.47 -38.24
N VAL A 229 -11.88 3.28 -37.10
CA VAL A 229 -13.24 2.71 -37.07
C VAL A 229 -14.32 3.80 -37.21
N GLY A 230 -13.93 5.00 -37.68
CA GLY A 230 -14.84 6.10 -38.03
C GLY A 230 -15.22 7.02 -36.88
N TYR A 231 -14.57 6.93 -35.72
CA TYR A 231 -14.90 7.82 -34.59
C TYR A 231 -14.14 9.14 -34.66
N LYS A 232 -14.86 10.24 -34.45
CA LYS A 232 -14.25 11.52 -34.05
C LYS A 232 -13.85 11.43 -32.58
N VAL A 233 -12.71 11.99 -32.22
CA VAL A 233 -12.16 11.91 -30.86
C VAL A 233 -11.90 13.30 -30.32
N LEU A 234 -12.46 13.62 -29.15
CA LEU A 234 -12.10 14.77 -28.34
C LEU A 234 -11.29 14.29 -27.14
N ILE A 235 -10.17 14.98 -26.87
CA ILE A 235 -9.36 14.73 -25.68
C ILE A 235 -9.55 15.93 -24.78
N ILE A 236 -9.86 15.68 -23.51
CA ILE A 236 -9.93 16.70 -22.46
C ILE A 236 -8.80 16.40 -21.50
N LYS A 237 -7.77 17.25 -21.48
CA LYS A 237 -6.71 17.14 -20.47
C LYS A 237 -7.23 17.61 -19.12
N GLU A 238 -6.62 17.11 -18.05
CA GLU A 238 -7.02 17.45 -16.68
C GLU A 238 -6.99 18.95 -16.39
N GLU A 239 -6.00 19.67 -16.90
CA GLU A 239 -5.86 21.12 -16.78
C GLU A 239 -6.95 21.88 -17.55
N GLU A 240 -7.51 21.29 -18.60
CA GLU A 240 -8.55 21.88 -19.47
C GLU A 240 -9.98 21.65 -18.95
N ILE A 241 -10.13 20.96 -17.81
CA ILE A 241 -11.46 20.56 -17.30
C ILE A 241 -12.41 21.74 -17.09
N HIS A 242 -11.89 22.94 -16.83
CA HIS A 242 -12.68 24.17 -16.68
C HIS A 242 -13.30 24.64 -18.01
N ASN A 243 -12.66 24.33 -19.14
CA ASN A 243 -13.14 24.64 -20.50
C ASN A 243 -13.88 23.48 -21.17
N ALA A 244 -13.97 22.33 -20.49
CA ALA A 244 -14.56 21.10 -21.03
C ALA A 244 -15.97 21.32 -21.62
N LYS A 245 -16.82 22.15 -21.00
CA LYS A 245 -18.16 22.46 -21.50
C LYS A 245 -18.13 23.05 -22.92
N ASN A 246 -17.28 24.04 -23.15
CA ASN A 246 -17.18 24.71 -24.45
C ASN A 246 -16.54 23.79 -25.50
N MET A 247 -15.54 23.01 -25.11
CA MET A 247 -14.90 22.02 -25.97
C MET A 247 -15.91 20.97 -26.44
N ILE A 248 -16.70 20.42 -25.52
CA ILE A 248 -17.74 19.43 -25.83
C ILE A 248 -18.79 20.04 -26.73
N LEU A 249 -19.28 21.25 -26.43
CA LEU A 249 -20.29 21.93 -27.24
C LEU A 249 -19.82 22.09 -28.68
N ASN A 250 -18.59 22.60 -28.89
CA ASN A 250 -18.02 22.77 -30.21
C ASN A 250 -17.76 21.45 -30.93
N PHE A 251 -17.41 20.40 -30.19
CA PHE A 251 -17.20 19.06 -30.75
C PHE A 251 -18.49 18.38 -31.19
N THR A 252 -19.62 18.73 -30.57
CA THR A 252 -20.95 18.15 -30.88
C THR A 252 -21.74 18.88 -31.97
N LYS A 253 -21.28 20.07 -32.37
CA LYS A 253 -21.79 20.80 -33.54
C LYS A 253 -21.38 20.08 -34.82
#